data_AF-M5F6H5-F1
#
_entry.id   AF-M5F6H5-F1
#
_cell.length_a   1.000
_cell.length_b   1.000
_cell.length_c   1.000
_cell.angle_alpha   90.00
_cell.angle_beta   90.00
_cell.angle_gamma   90.00
#
_symmetry.space_group_name_H-M   'P 1'
#
loop_
_entity.id
_entity.type
_entity.pdbx_description
1 polymer ?
#
loop_
_entity_poly.entity_id
_entity_poly.type
_entity_poly.pdbx_seq_one_letter_code
_entity_poly.pdbx_strand_id
1 'polypeptide(L)' 'MRIALSVLFLATQMAATVALAQTASEREACEADYKKFCSGVQQGGGRIIKCLSDHMSELTPECQKVVKANTPG' A
#
# COMPACT_ATOMS: atom_id res chain seq x y z
N MET A 1 46.13 4.58 -6.19
CA MET A 1 45.32 3.34 -6.32
C MET A 1 44.34 3.07 -5.17
N ARG A 2 44.25 3.91 -4.11
CA ARG A 2 43.21 3.78 -3.07
C ARG A 2 41.96 4.64 -3.32
N ILE A 3 42.10 5.73 -4.07
CA ILE A 3 41.01 6.69 -4.33
C ILE A 3 40.03 6.14 -5.39
N ALA A 4 40.53 5.45 -6.42
CA ALA A 4 39.68 4.85 -7.47
C ALA A 4 38.82 3.66 -7.00
N LEU A 5 39.26 2.95 -5.95
CA LEU A 5 38.50 1.86 -5.32
C LEU A 5 37.31 2.38 -4.49
N SER A 6 37.37 3.64 -4.03
CA SER A 6 36.32 4.25 -3.22
C SER A 6 35.15 4.78 -4.06
N VAL A 7 35.38 5.21 -5.30
CA VAL A 7 34.34 5.84 -6.15
C VAL A 7 33.37 4.80 -6.73
N LEU A 8 33.83 3.57 -6.98
CA LEU A 8 32.96 2.49 -7.47
C LEU A 8 31.94 2.00 -6.43
N PHE A 9 32.19 2.20 -5.14
CA PHE A 9 31.35 1.68 -4.07
C PHE A 9 30.20 2.62 -3.67
N LEU A 10 30.27 3.91 -4.02
CA LEU A 10 29.23 4.89 -3.68
C LEU A 10 28.07 4.93 -4.69
N ALA A 11 28.22 4.40 -5.90
CA ALA A 11 27.22 4.53 -6.97
C ALA A 11 26.04 3.53 -6.87
N THR A 12 26.12 2.51 -6.02
CA THR A 12 25.13 1.40 -5.99
C THR A 12 24.11 1.47 -4.86
N GLN A 13 24.17 2.47 -3.97
CA GLN A 13 23.42 2.44 -2.70
C GLN A 13 22.12 3.28 -2.69
N MET A 14 21.66 3.80 -3.84
CA MET A 14 20.53 4.75 -3.91
C MET A 14 19.14 4.14 -4.18
N ALA A 15 18.98 2.81 -4.21
CA ALA A 15 17.71 2.18 -4.61
C ALA A 15 16.73 1.80 -3.48
N ALA A 16 17.00 2.13 -2.20
CA ALA A 16 16.26 1.54 -1.08
C ALA A 16 15.15 2.41 -0.42
N THR A 17 14.75 3.57 -0.98
CA THR A 17 13.83 4.50 -0.27
C THR A 17 12.36 4.51 -0.70
N VAL A 18 11.90 3.60 -1.58
CA VAL A 18 10.50 3.65 -2.10
C VAL A 18 9.47 2.96 -1.17
N ALA A 19 9.83 2.45 0.00
CA ALA A 19 8.97 1.51 0.73
C ALA A 19 7.86 2.11 1.64
N LEU A 20 7.82 3.42 1.92
CA LEU A 20 6.94 3.95 2.99
C LEU A 20 5.79 4.87 2.52
N ALA A 21 5.79 5.34 1.27
CA ALA A 21 4.78 6.32 0.81
C ALA A 21 3.46 5.68 0.36
N GLN A 22 3.47 4.41 -0.04
CA GLN A 22 2.32 3.79 -0.72
C GLN A 22 1.09 3.63 0.21
N THR A 23 1.28 3.34 1.49
CA THR A 23 0.18 2.92 2.37
C THR A 23 -0.73 4.05 2.86
N ALA A 24 -0.21 5.27 3.00
CA ALA A 24 -1.01 6.41 3.47
C ALA A 24 -2.06 6.82 2.41
N SER A 25 -1.63 6.93 1.14
CA SER A 25 -2.52 7.24 0.03
C SER A 25 -3.53 6.14 -0.25
N GLU A 26 -3.14 4.87 -0.09
CA GLU A 26 -4.06 3.73 -0.25
C GLU A 26 -5.15 3.71 0.83
N ARG A 27 -4.78 4.04 2.08
CA ARG A 27 -5.76 4.18 3.17
C ARG A 27 -6.72 5.34 2.93
N GLU A 28 -6.21 6.49 2.50
CA GLU A 28 -7.03 7.67 2.21
C GLU A 28 -8.03 7.37 1.08
N ALA A 29 -7.58 6.69 0.02
CA ALA A 29 -8.43 6.26 -1.09
C ALA A 29 -9.61 5.37 -0.64
N CYS A 30 -9.46 4.61 0.45
CA CYS A 30 -10.49 3.73 0.98
C CYS A 30 -11.20 4.27 2.24
N GLU A 31 -10.88 5.48 2.73
CA GLU A 31 -11.37 5.94 4.04
C GLU A 31 -12.90 6.08 4.08
N ALA A 32 -13.49 6.66 3.03
CA ALA A 32 -14.94 6.83 2.94
C ALA A 32 -15.66 5.48 2.87
N ASP A 33 -15.16 4.57 2.05
CA ASP A 33 -15.73 3.22 1.90
C ASP A 33 -15.56 2.40 3.18
N TYR A 34 -14.39 2.47 3.83
CA TYR A 34 -14.16 1.85 5.13
C TYR A 34 -15.15 2.33 6.18
N LYS A 35 -15.38 3.65 6.30
CA LYS A 35 -16.34 4.20 7.25
C LYS A 35 -17.77 3.71 6.97
N LYS A 36 -18.12 3.59 5.70
CA LYS A 36 -19.46 3.19 5.25
C LYS A 36 -19.74 1.70 5.47
N PHE A 37 -18.79 0.83 5.14
CA PHE A 37 -19.01 -0.62 5.08
C PHE A 37 -18.30 -1.40 6.19
N CYS A 38 -17.13 -0.93 6.64
CA CYS A 38 -16.18 -1.73 7.43
C CYS A 38 -15.77 -1.08 8.76
N SER A 39 -16.49 -0.06 9.26
CA SER A 39 -16.08 0.73 10.44
C SER A 39 -15.94 -0.06 11.74
N GLY A 40 -16.61 -1.22 11.85
CA GLY A 40 -16.49 -2.15 12.97
C GLY A 40 -15.41 -3.23 12.81
N VAL A 41 -14.66 -3.25 11.70
CA VAL A 41 -13.66 -4.29 11.44
C VAL A 41 -12.40 -4.03 12.23
N GLN A 42 -11.96 -5.03 12.99
CA GLN A 42 -10.70 -4.94 13.73
C GLN A 42 -9.51 -4.80 12.77
N GLN A 43 -8.68 -3.78 13.00
CA GLN A 43 -7.49 -3.50 12.20
C GLN A 43 -6.46 -4.64 12.27
N GLY A 44 -5.68 -4.83 11.20
CA GLY A 44 -4.61 -5.82 11.10
C GLY A 44 -5.01 -7.14 10.41
N GLY A 45 -3.99 -7.90 9.99
CA GLY A 45 -4.17 -9.24 9.39
C GLY A 45 -4.99 -9.27 8.09
N GLY A 46 -5.01 -8.17 7.33
CA GLY A 46 -5.75 -8.10 6.06
C GLY A 46 -7.29 -8.06 6.19
N ARG A 47 -7.85 -8.03 7.41
CA ARG A 47 -9.31 -8.06 7.63
C ARG A 47 -10.06 -6.91 6.95
N ILE A 48 -9.47 -5.73 6.94
CA ILE A 48 -10.09 -4.55 6.28
C ILE A 48 -10.16 -4.77 4.77
N ILE A 49 -9.08 -5.25 4.16
CA ILE A 49 -9.06 -5.56 2.72
C ILE A 49 -10.07 -6.66 2.39
N LYS A 50 -10.18 -7.70 3.23
CA LYS A 50 -11.22 -8.73 3.09
C LYS A 50 -12.64 -8.13 3.12
N CYS A 51 -12.93 -7.27 4.09
CA CYS A 51 -14.24 -6.61 4.19
C CYS A 51 -14.52 -5.74 2.97
N LEU A 52 -13.58 -4.90 2.56
CA LEU A 52 -13.73 -4.07 1.37
C LEU A 52 -13.90 -4.94 0.11
N SER A 53 -13.19 -6.07 0.02
CA SER A 53 -13.32 -7.04 -1.08
C SER A 53 -14.74 -7.61 -1.19
N ASP A 54 -15.41 -7.86 -0.07
CA ASP A 54 -16.79 -8.35 -0.04
C ASP A 54 -17.80 -7.29 -0.54
N HIS A 55 -17.41 -6.01 -0.56
CA HIS A 55 -18.21 -4.86 -1.04
C HIS A 55 -17.71 -4.29 -2.38
N MET A 56 -16.91 -5.02 -3.16
CA MET A 56 -16.17 -4.49 -4.32
C MET A 56 -16.98 -3.69 -5.34
N SER A 57 -18.22 -4.07 -5.60
CA SER A 57 -19.09 -3.34 -6.54
C SER A 57 -19.62 -2.02 -6.00
N GLU A 58 -19.58 -1.82 -4.68
CA GLU A 58 -20.11 -0.64 -3.99
C GLU A 58 -19.01 0.37 -3.61
N LEU A 59 -17.76 -0.04 -3.69
CA LEU A 59 -16.60 0.80 -3.41
C LEU A 59 -16.40 1.88 -4.47
N THR A 60 -15.78 3.00 -4.07
CA THR A 60 -15.27 4.01 -4.99
C THR A 60 -14.24 3.44 -5.97
N PRO A 61 -14.13 3.97 -7.20
CA PRO A 61 -13.14 3.51 -8.18
C PRO A 61 -11.70 3.51 -7.66
N GLU A 62 -11.37 4.47 -6.78
CA GLU A 62 -10.08 4.62 -6.14
C GLU A 62 -9.83 3.47 -5.16
N CYS A 63 -10.78 3.18 -4.26
CA CYS A 63 -10.64 2.08 -3.32
C CYS A 63 -10.64 0.71 -4.01
N GLN A 64 -11.41 0.53 -5.10
CA GLN A 64 -11.37 -0.71 -5.88
C GLN A 64 -9.97 -1.02 -6.41
N LYS A 65 -9.21 -0.01 -6.85
CA LYS A 65 -7.83 -0.21 -7.33
C LYS A 65 -6.94 -0.71 -6.20
N VAL A 66 -7.06 -0.12 -5.01
CA VAL A 66 -6.32 -0.52 -3.81
C VAL A 66 -6.66 -1.96 -3.43
N VAL A 67 -7.94 -2.30 -3.35
CA VAL A 67 -8.38 -3.66 -2.96
C VAL A 67 -7.94 -4.70 -3.98
N LYS A 68 -8.01 -4.41 -5.29
CA LYS A 68 -7.49 -5.31 -6.34
C LYS A 68 -5.99 -5.54 -6.23
N ALA A 69 -5.21 -4.51 -5.89
CA ALA A 69 -3.77 -4.62 -5.71
C ALA A 69 -3.37 -5.39 -4.44
N ASN A 70 -4.25 -5.48 -3.44
CA ASN A 70 -3.93 -5.98 -2.11
C ASN A 70 -4.71 -7.26 -1.69
N THR A 71 -5.63 -7.77 -2.51
CA THR A 71 -6.36 -9.01 -2.23
C THR A 71 -5.64 -10.20 -2.91
N PRO A 72 -5.18 -11.22 -2.17
CA PRO A 72 -4.76 -12.47 -2.79
C PRO A 72 -5.99 -13.15 -3.39
N GLY A 73 -5.95 -13.41 -4.70
CA GLY A 73 -6.99 -14.15 -5.41
C GLY A 73 -7.18 -15.57 -4.91
#